data_AF-A0A8J7R1B9-F1
#
_entry.id   AF-A0A8J7R1B9-F1
#
_cell.length_a   1.000
_cell.length_b   1.000
_cell.length_c   1.000
_cell.angle_alpha   90.00
_cell.angle_beta   90.00
_cell.angle_gamma   90.00
#
_symmetry.space_group_name_H-M   'P 1'
#
loop_
_entity.id
_entity.type
_entity.pdbx_description
1 polymer ?
#
loop_
_entity_poly.entity_id
_entity_poly.type
_entity_poly.pdbx_seq_one_letter_code
_entity_poly.pdbx_strand_id
1 'polypeptide(L)'
;MEAITLAKDGKTDYNIVVSSSCSASERHAAVELKIFLNAISSADFNLVDDKEKETESEILVGESGRFADLRLGMDLPRLGEEGFAIKTRGRRLVIAGGRRRGTMYGTYTFLEKYLGCRWFSSKVSKIPKMR
;
A
#
# COMPACT_ATOMS: atom_id res chain seq x y z
N MET A 1 -14.44 7.84 -10.27
CA MET A 1 -13.22 7.39 -9.57
C MET A 1 -12.06 7.78 -10.44
N GLU A 2 -11.14 8.60 -9.92
CA GLU A 2 -9.92 8.93 -10.66
C GLU A 2 -8.99 7.71 -10.63
N ALA A 3 -8.49 7.33 -11.80
CA ALA A 3 -7.49 6.29 -11.92
C ALA A 3 -6.12 6.85 -11.50
N ILE A 4 -5.42 6.13 -10.62
CA ILE A 4 -4.05 6.47 -10.21
C ILE A 4 -3.08 5.55 -10.92
N THR A 5 -2.03 6.12 -11.53
CA THR A 5 -0.94 5.35 -12.15
C THR A 5 0.23 5.29 -11.18
N LEU A 6 0.51 4.09 -10.65
CA LEU A 6 1.59 3.87 -9.69
C LEU A 6 2.94 3.60 -10.34
N ALA A 7 2.93 3.06 -11.56
CA ALA A 7 4.12 2.84 -12.36
C ALA A 7 3.75 2.90 -13.84
N LYS A 8 4.73 3.27 -14.67
CA LYS A 8 4.60 3.29 -16.12
C LYS A 8 5.96 3.03 -16.77
N ASP A 9 5.98 2.20 -17.81
CA ASP A 9 7.17 1.86 -18.59
C ASP A 9 8.31 1.30 -17.71
N GLY A 10 7.95 0.53 -16.68
CA GLY A 10 8.92 -0.02 -15.72
C GLY A 10 9.57 1.01 -14.79
N LYS A 11 8.94 2.18 -14.61
CA LYS A 11 9.41 3.25 -13.72
C LYS A 11 8.31 3.70 -12.76
N THR A 12 8.72 4.24 -11.62
CA THR A 12 7.82 4.80 -10.62
C THR A 12 8.44 6.02 -9.95
N ASP A 13 7.61 7.01 -9.65
CA ASP A 13 7.95 8.13 -8.77
C ASP A 13 7.46 7.89 -7.33
N TYR A 14 6.78 6.77 -7.08
CA TYR A 14 6.13 6.51 -5.81
C TYR A 14 7.08 5.91 -4.80
N ASN A 15 7.07 6.49 -3.61
CA ASN A 15 7.63 5.86 -2.42
C ASN A 15 6.53 5.11 -1.67
N ILE A 16 6.80 3.88 -1.25
CA ILE A 16 6.01 3.20 -0.23
C ILE A 16 6.49 3.72 1.12
N VAL A 17 5.57 4.28 1.90
CA VAL A 17 5.88 4.92 3.17
C VAL A 17 5.15 4.18 4.29
N VAL A 18 5.89 3.87 5.35
CA VAL A 18 5.35 3.34 6.61
C VAL A 18 5.70 4.26 7.75
N SER A 19 4.95 4.23 8.85
CA SER A 19 5.41 4.96 10.04
C SER A 19 6.72 4.38 10.57
N SER A 20 7.64 5.24 11.01
CA SER A 20 8.82 4.85 11.77
C SER A 20 8.47 4.15 13.10
N SER A 21 7.22 4.27 13.56
CA SER A 21 6.66 3.58 14.73
C SER A 21 5.67 2.46 14.37
N CYS A 22 5.64 2.02 13.10
CA CYS A 22 4.72 1.00 12.61
C CYS A 22 4.90 -0.35 13.32
N SER A 23 3.82 -1.14 13.36
CA SER A 23 3.89 -2.51 13.87
C SER A 23 4.69 -3.41 12.91
N ALA A 24 5.17 -4.56 13.42
CA ALA A 24 5.82 -5.57 12.57
C ALA A 24 4.89 -6.04 11.43
N SER A 25 3.58 -6.07 11.66
CA SER A 25 2.57 -6.44 10.65
C SER A 25 2.47 -5.39 9.55
N GLU A 26 2.43 -4.10 9.91
CA GLU A 26 2.40 -2.99 8.95
C GLU A 26 3.67 -2.93 8.12
N ARG A 27 4.84 -3.10 8.76
CA ARG A 27 6.11 -3.17 8.06
C ARG A 27 6.16 -4.34 7.07
N HIS A 28 5.70 -5.51 7.49
CA HIS A 28 5.64 -6.67 6.62
C HIS A 28 4.69 -6.44 5.44
N ALA A 29 3.53 -5.80 5.67
CA ALA A 29 2.59 -5.45 4.62
C ALA A 29 3.20 -4.51 3.57
N ALA A 30 4.00 -3.54 3.98
CA ALA A 30 4.69 -2.65 3.05
C ALA A 30 5.80 -3.33 2.24
N VAL A 31 6.53 -4.27 2.87
CA VAL A 31 7.53 -5.09 2.18
C VAL A 31 6.87 -6.00 1.14
N GLU A 32 5.79 -6.69 1.50
CA GLU A 32 5.03 -7.52 0.55
C GLU A 32 4.50 -6.67 -0.61
N LEU A 33 3.94 -5.49 -0.31
CA LEU A 33 3.46 -4.57 -1.33
C LEU A 33 4.58 -4.17 -2.30
N LYS A 34 5.77 -3.82 -1.80
CA LYS A 34 6.95 -3.52 -2.64
C LYS A 34 7.28 -4.70 -3.55
N ILE A 35 7.39 -5.91 -2.99
CA ILE A 35 7.76 -7.12 -3.75
C ILE A 35 6.80 -7.33 -4.92
N PHE A 36 5.50 -7.28 -4.67
CA PHE A 36 4.51 -7.52 -5.71
C PHE A 36 4.39 -6.36 -6.70
N LEU A 37 4.47 -5.11 -6.27
CA LEU A 37 4.48 -3.97 -7.19
C LEU A 37 5.70 -4.00 -8.12
N ASN A 38 6.88 -4.31 -7.59
CA ASN A 38 8.09 -4.50 -8.40
C ASN A 38 7.90 -5.65 -9.39
N ALA A 39 7.36 -6.78 -8.94
CA ALA A 39 7.10 -7.93 -9.79
C ALA A 39 6.08 -7.62 -10.91
N ILE A 40 5.01 -6.89 -10.60
CA ILE A 40 3.94 -6.57 -11.56
C ILE A 40 4.44 -5.56 -12.60
N SER A 41 5.09 -4.49 -12.15
CA SER A 41 5.43 -3.34 -12.99
C SER A 41 6.82 -3.39 -13.60
N SER A 42 7.73 -4.19 -13.05
CA SER A 42 9.17 -4.10 -13.31
C SER A 42 9.82 -2.77 -12.89
N ALA A 43 9.10 -1.89 -12.17
CA ALA A 43 9.64 -0.70 -11.54
C ALA A 43 10.26 -1.03 -10.17
N ASP A 44 11.15 -0.17 -9.67
CA ASP A 44 11.70 -0.28 -8.32
C ASP A 44 11.04 0.74 -7.39
N PHE A 45 10.11 0.26 -6.56
CA PHE A 45 9.49 1.08 -5.53
C PHE A 45 10.41 1.17 -4.32
N ASN A 46 10.68 2.39 -3.85
CA ASN A 46 11.41 2.59 -2.60
C ASN A 46 10.49 2.34 -1.41
N LEU A 47 11.03 1.75 -0.34
CA LEU A 47 10.37 1.64 0.96
C LEU A 47 11.10 2.53 1.94
N VAL A 48 10.43 3.55 2.44
CA VAL A 48 10.96 4.55 3.37
C VAL A 48 10.07 4.68 4.59
N ASP A 49 10.60 5.26 5.66
CA ASP A 49 9.78 5.62 6.82
C ASP A 49 9.26 7.07 6.73
N ASP A 50 8.32 7.40 7.61
CA ASP A 50 7.64 8.69 7.62
C ASP A 50 8.51 9.88 8.08
N LYS A 51 9.78 9.66 8.47
CA LYS A 51 10.74 10.73 8.80
C LYS A 51 11.42 11.31 7.58
N GLU A 52 11.45 10.58 6.48
CA GLU A 52 11.95 11.10 5.20
C GLU A 52 11.09 12.26 4.71
N LYS A 53 11.65 13.14 3.88
CA LYS A 53 10.88 14.27 3.35
C LYS A 53 9.67 13.76 2.55
N GLU A 54 8.51 14.30 2.87
CA GLU A 54 7.26 14.00 2.16
C GLU A 54 7.37 14.36 0.67
N THR A 55 6.86 13.48 -0.18
CA THR A 55 6.83 13.66 -1.62
C THR A 55 5.39 13.79 -2.13
N GLU A 56 5.26 14.18 -3.39
CA GLU A 56 3.94 14.28 -4.04
C GLU A 56 3.31 12.91 -4.29
N SER A 57 4.13 11.86 -4.45
CA SER A 57 3.70 10.51 -4.87
C SER A 57 4.03 9.47 -3.82
N GLU A 58 3.03 9.09 -3.04
CA GLU A 58 3.23 8.18 -1.92
C GLU A 58 2.16 7.09 -1.87
N ILE A 59 2.61 5.88 -1.53
CA ILE A 59 1.76 4.77 -1.12
C ILE A 59 1.93 4.62 0.38
N LEU A 60 0.98 5.15 1.15
CA LEU A 60 1.00 5.10 2.60
C LEU A 60 0.44 3.76 3.08
N VAL A 61 1.23 3.02 3.86
CA VAL A 61 0.86 1.69 4.35
C VAL A 61 0.85 1.67 5.88
N GLY A 62 -0.29 1.32 6.47
CA GLY A 62 -0.50 1.34 7.91
C GLY A 62 -0.74 2.73 8.46
N GLU A 63 -0.97 2.84 9.77
CA GLU A 63 -1.25 4.13 10.40
C GLU A 63 -0.04 5.08 10.31
N SER A 64 -0.26 6.30 9.82
CA SER A 64 0.78 7.32 9.69
C SER A 64 0.23 8.71 9.99
N GLY A 65 1.06 9.57 10.59
CA GLY A 65 0.75 10.99 10.81
C GLY A 65 0.45 11.75 9.51
N ARG A 66 0.91 11.24 8.36
CA ARG A 66 0.66 11.80 7.02
C ARG A 66 -0.81 11.73 6.57
N PHE A 67 -1.67 11.08 7.36
CA PHE A 67 -3.11 10.97 7.07
C PHE A 67 -3.89 12.25 7.34
N ALA A 68 -3.45 13.06 8.30
CA ALA A 68 -4.20 14.22 8.76
C ALA A 68 -4.47 15.22 7.62
N ASP A 69 -3.46 15.48 6.79
CA ASP A 69 -3.56 16.43 5.68
C ASP A 69 -4.39 15.90 4.51
N LEU A 70 -4.51 14.57 4.41
CA LEU A 70 -5.25 13.92 3.34
C LEU A 70 -6.75 13.91 3.55
N ARG A 71 -7.29 14.37 4.69
CA ARG A 71 -8.74 14.49 4.97
C ARG A 71 -9.57 13.34 4.37
N LEU A 72 -9.05 12.11 4.46
CA LEU A 72 -9.62 10.96 3.74
C LEU A 72 -10.92 10.46 4.38
N GLY A 73 -11.34 11.05 5.50
CA GLY A 73 -12.47 10.57 6.29
C GLY A 73 -12.30 9.09 6.66
N MET A 74 -11.09 8.69 7.01
CA MET A 74 -10.81 7.33 7.50
C MET A 74 -10.91 7.35 9.01
N ASP A 75 -11.93 6.70 9.54
CA ASP A 75 -12.03 6.43 10.98
C ASP A 75 -11.43 5.04 11.23
N LEU A 76 -10.09 4.98 11.24
CA LEU A 76 -9.36 3.72 11.47
C LEU A 76 -9.76 3.04 12.79
N PRO A 77 -9.98 3.77 13.91
CA PRO A 77 -10.51 3.16 15.13
C PRO A 77 -11.82 2.39 14.94
N ARG A 78 -12.76 2.90 14.11
CA ARG A 78 -14.02 2.20 13.83
C ARG A 78 -13.87 0.93 12.99
N LEU A 79 -12.74 0.74 12.30
CA LEU A 79 -12.50 -0.46 11.49
C LEU A 79 -12.16 -1.69 12.35
N GLY A 80 -11.82 -1.50 13.63
CA GLY A 80 -11.39 -2.58 14.52
C GLY A 80 -10.03 -3.18 14.11
N GLU A 81 -9.70 -4.36 14.63
CA GLU A 81 -8.37 -4.97 14.44
C GLU A 81 -8.11 -5.54 13.04
N GLU A 82 -9.17 -5.93 12.33
CA GLU A 82 -9.12 -6.64 11.05
C GLU A 82 -9.70 -5.84 9.88
N GLY A 83 -10.42 -4.75 10.15
CA GLY A 83 -10.91 -3.87 9.11
C GLY A 83 -9.81 -3.01 8.50
N PHE A 84 -10.01 -2.62 7.24
CA PHE A 84 -9.09 -1.77 6.50
C PHE A 84 -9.83 -0.86 5.52
N ALA A 85 -9.13 0.17 5.08
CA ALA A 85 -9.54 1.10 4.04
C ALA A 85 -8.45 1.18 2.97
N ILE A 86 -8.90 1.23 1.72
CA ILE A 86 -8.06 1.55 0.56
C ILE A 86 -8.66 2.81 -0.04
N LYS A 87 -7.90 3.91 -0.06
CA LYS A 87 -8.37 5.20 -0.59
C LYS A 87 -7.30 5.86 -1.42
N THR A 88 -7.72 6.68 -2.36
CA THR A 88 -6.83 7.55 -3.15
C THR A 88 -7.21 9.01 -2.94
N ARG A 89 -6.22 9.90 -2.98
CA ARG A 89 -6.42 11.35 -3.07
C ARG A 89 -5.25 11.98 -3.82
N GLY A 90 -5.52 12.54 -4.99
CA GLY A 90 -4.46 13.03 -5.88
C GLY A 90 -3.47 11.91 -6.23
N ARG A 91 -2.17 12.18 -6.07
CA ARG A 91 -1.08 11.21 -6.31
C ARG A 91 -0.75 10.34 -5.08
N ARG A 92 -1.72 10.09 -4.21
CA ARG A 92 -1.52 9.26 -3.02
C ARG A 92 -2.50 8.11 -2.96
N LEU A 93 -1.95 6.92 -2.70
CA LEU A 93 -2.69 5.72 -2.36
C LEU A 93 -2.48 5.46 -0.87
N VAL A 94 -3.57 5.16 -0.16
CA VAL A 94 -3.52 4.84 1.26
C VAL A 94 -4.15 3.49 1.50
N ILE A 95 -3.40 2.61 2.15
CA ILE A 95 -3.81 1.27 2.57
C ILE A 95 -3.58 1.19 4.08
N ALA A 96 -4.65 1.33 4.86
CA ALA A 96 -4.56 1.40 6.31
C ALA A 96 -5.71 0.67 6.98
N GLY A 97 -5.44 0.03 8.11
CA GLY A 97 -6.44 -0.68 8.89
C GLY A 97 -5.96 -0.93 10.30
N GLY A 98 -6.59 -1.88 11.00
CA GLY A 98 -6.14 -2.28 12.32
C GLY A 98 -4.67 -2.74 12.34
N ARG A 99 -3.91 -2.27 13.34
CA ARG A 99 -2.44 -2.46 13.42
C ARG A 99 -1.98 -3.92 13.49
N ARG A 100 -2.87 -4.84 13.84
CA ARG A 100 -2.58 -6.29 13.93
C ARG A 100 -2.66 -6.98 12.58
N ARG A 101 -3.79 -6.86 11.87
CA ARG A 101 -4.03 -7.60 10.61
C ARG A 101 -4.69 -6.76 9.51
N GLY A 102 -5.46 -5.74 9.85
CA GLY A 102 -6.21 -4.94 8.89
C GLY A 102 -5.35 -4.40 7.74
N THR A 103 -4.22 -3.76 8.04
CA THR A 103 -3.32 -3.24 6.99
C THR A 103 -2.81 -4.34 6.05
N MET A 104 -2.46 -5.51 6.58
CA MET A 104 -2.02 -6.66 5.77
C MET A 104 -3.14 -7.15 4.84
N TYR A 105 -4.37 -7.28 5.37
CA TYR A 105 -5.54 -7.63 4.57
C TYR A 105 -5.86 -6.59 3.51
N GLY A 106 -5.66 -5.30 3.82
CA GLY A 106 -5.78 -4.21 2.85
C GLY A 106 -4.77 -4.34 1.72
N THR A 107 -3.51 -4.64 2.03
CA THR A 107 -2.46 -4.84 1.02
C THR A 107 -2.79 -6.00 0.08
N TYR A 108 -3.11 -7.18 0.61
CA TYR A 108 -3.44 -8.33 -0.24
C TYR A 108 -4.74 -8.10 -1.01
N THR A 109 -5.74 -7.47 -0.40
CA THR A 109 -6.97 -7.08 -1.11
C THR A 109 -6.68 -6.12 -2.25
N PHE A 110 -5.77 -5.15 -2.04
CA PHE A 110 -5.38 -4.22 -3.08
C PHE A 110 -4.75 -4.96 -4.28
N LEU A 111 -3.75 -5.79 -4.00
CA LEU A 111 -3.06 -6.59 -5.01
C LEU A 111 -4.03 -7.55 -5.75
N GLU A 112 -4.97 -8.18 -5.04
CA GLU A 112 -5.92 -9.12 -5.61
C GLU A 112 -7.00 -8.44 -6.46
N LYS A 113 -7.70 -7.45 -5.87
CA LYS A 113 -8.89 -6.86 -6.49
C LYS A 113 -8.56 -5.84 -7.56
N TYR A 114 -7.47 -5.09 -7.40
CA TYR A 114 -7.13 -3.99 -8.31
C TYR A 114 -6.01 -4.34 -9.28
N LEU A 115 -5.05 -5.18 -8.87
CA LEU A 115 -3.91 -5.57 -9.73
C LEU A 115 -4.00 -6.99 -10.27
N GLY A 116 -5.02 -7.76 -9.86
CA GLY A 116 -5.30 -9.09 -10.43
C GLY A 116 -4.39 -10.21 -9.93
N CYS A 117 -3.65 -10.01 -8.83
CA CYS A 117 -2.92 -11.10 -8.19
C CYS A 117 -3.87 -12.21 -7.73
N ARG A 118 -3.42 -13.45 -7.80
CA ARG A 118 -4.16 -14.62 -7.29
C ARG A 118 -3.21 -15.55 -6.55
N TRP A 119 -3.59 -16.00 -5.37
CA TRP A 119 -2.88 -17.01 -4.60
C TRP A 119 -3.77 -18.23 -4.45
N PHE A 120 -3.43 -19.33 -5.11
CA PHE A 120 -4.21 -20.57 -5.10
C PHE A 120 -3.75 -21.52 -3.99
N SER A 121 -2.47 -21.48 -3.64
CA SER A 121 -1.88 -22.18 -2.50
C SER A 121 -0.61 -21.47 -2.05
N SER A 122 0.04 -21.98 -1.00
CA SER A 122 1.34 -21.49 -0.55
C SER A 122 2.46 -21.60 -1.59
N LYS A 123 2.28 -22.41 -2.65
CA LYS A 123 3.27 -22.63 -3.71
C LYS A 123 2.82 -22.16 -5.09
N VAL A 124 1.55 -21.82 -5.26
CA VAL A 124 0.98 -21.50 -6.57
C VAL A 124 0.29 -20.16 -6.50
N SER A 125 0.87 -19.19 -7.20
CA SER A 125 0.31 -17.85 -7.37
C SER A 125 0.41 -17.41 -8.83
N LYS A 126 -0.47 -16.48 -9.21
CA LYS A 126 -0.43 -15.77 -10.48
C LYS A 126 -0.22 -14.29 -10.19
N ILE A 127 0.93 -13.77 -10.58
CA ILE A 127 1.29 -12.36 -10.46
C ILE A 127 1.28 -11.77 -11.88
N PRO A 128 0.32 -10.87 -12.22
CA PRO A 128 0.26 -10.26 -13.54
C PRO A 128 1.50 -9.45 -13.87
N LYS A 129 1.73 -9.20 -15.16
CA LYS A 129 2.74 -8.27 -15.65
C LYS A 129 2.02 -7.10 -16.33
N MET A 130 2.24 -5.90 -15.83
CA MET A 130 1.60 -4.66 -16.28
C MET A 130 2.66 -3.57 -16.26
N ARG A 131 3.21 -3.23 -17.43
CA ARG A 131 4.26 -2.20 -17.56
C ARG A 131 3.65 -0.84 -17.83
#